data_AF-A0A226WM15-F1
#
_entry.id   AF-A0A226WM15-F1
#
_cell.length_a   1.000
_cell.length_b   1.000
_cell.length_c   1.000
_cell.angle_alpha   90.00
_cell.angle_beta   90.00
_cell.angle_gamma   90.00
#
_symmetry.space_group_name_H-M   'P 1'
#
loop_
_entity.id
_entity.type
_entity.pdbx_description
1 polymer ?
#
loop_
_entity_poly.entity_id
_entity_poly.type
_entity_poly.pdbx_seq_one_letter_code
_entity_poly.pdbx_strand_id
1 'polypeptide(L)'
;MSTILKASQTPIRSVVDTVVPSTPTIFSVLDPNVGSLDPNGTSTSARPLLGGGGVAGDVVTVFDNGVAIGSAVVGSNGSWHLTPTADMSNGFHALTATDTNPAGAVSHASAAFDLTIGVVLPLPSAPVITDIFANDGPLTGNVAAGGLSTDGHPAINGTGHAGDTINIFDNSTLLGTTVVNSEGNWSFMPAAALANGAHNLHATETNATGTSLASAAYPFSVTYIMITGVYDAQNQLVPSGGTTEGAVTVKGWISDPSIGTNFTNIEVMGGDISNWSRMYQLPLTIVGNAFSVQLSKDTFTGLAGAAGHLGSGTYSLGVQASGSMGNVITMADPRLTYTITDDFNATLPTIAATHVDTSAVVDNAALLATHAGVAPVAPQAEQHVVVGEHGTFNGATGNVTVDLSVDPAAYFKQASAHIQGGESGVHALHLTGDHQVLDLTSLTGTTAAAKVSGIEAVDLGGAHNMLKLSLVDVLNLAETDLFQKDGKAQMLVNGSNGDSVDLSNAHIAGVADGHWMQGGTAQVGGVTYNVYEHSGAHAELLVQQGVQIALHG
;
A
#
# COMPACT_ATOMS: atom_id res chain seq x y z
N MET A 1 -34.72 64.42 12.68
CA MET A 1 -35.42 63.45 11.81
C MET A 1 -36.09 64.24 10.68
N SER A 2 -36.04 63.84 9.41
CA SER A 2 -35.41 62.65 8.81
C SER A 2 -34.76 63.01 7.47
N THR A 3 -33.67 62.33 7.10
CA THR A 3 -32.98 62.55 5.82
C THR A 3 -33.42 61.49 4.81
N ILE A 4 -34.15 61.90 3.76
CA ILE A 4 -34.59 60.98 2.70
C ILE A 4 -33.47 60.82 1.67
N LEU A 5 -32.76 59.70 1.74
CA LEU A 5 -31.89 59.24 0.66
C LEU A 5 -32.74 58.83 -0.54
N LYS A 6 -32.69 59.60 -1.63
CA LYS A 6 -33.17 59.13 -2.93
C LYS A 6 -32.11 58.20 -3.53
N ALA A 7 -32.40 56.91 -3.61
CA ALA A 7 -31.56 55.97 -4.34
C ALA A 7 -31.57 56.32 -5.84
N SER A 8 -30.39 56.45 -6.43
CA SER A 8 -30.23 56.57 -7.88
C SER A 8 -30.26 55.17 -8.49
N GLN A 9 -31.35 54.81 -9.17
CA GLN A 9 -31.37 53.61 -10.00
C GLN A 9 -30.87 53.97 -11.41
N THR A 10 -29.65 53.57 -11.73
CA THR A 10 -29.16 53.57 -13.11
C THR A 10 -29.99 52.57 -13.92
N PRO A 11 -30.63 52.98 -15.03
CA PRO A 11 -31.43 52.06 -15.82
C PRO A 11 -30.52 51.01 -16.47
N ILE A 12 -30.76 49.73 -16.16
CA ILE A 12 -30.07 48.61 -16.81
C ILE A 12 -30.55 48.56 -18.26
N ARG A 13 -29.74 49.10 -19.18
CA ARG A 13 -30.02 49.06 -20.62
C ARG A 13 -29.69 47.67 -21.15
N SER A 14 -30.59 46.71 -20.93
CA SER A 14 -30.52 45.42 -21.62
C SER A 14 -30.53 45.67 -23.13
N VAL A 15 -29.39 45.43 -23.77
CA VAL A 15 -29.31 45.32 -25.22
C VAL A 15 -29.65 43.87 -25.52
N VAL A 16 -30.90 43.63 -25.95
CA VAL A 16 -31.23 42.37 -26.61
C VAL A 16 -30.40 42.33 -27.88
N ASP A 17 -29.48 41.39 -27.97
CA ASP A 17 -28.79 41.13 -29.22
C ASP A 17 -29.78 40.48 -30.21
N THR A 18 -29.86 41.05 -31.40
CA THR A 18 -30.74 40.60 -32.48
C THR A 18 -29.95 40.28 -33.75
N VAL A 19 -28.62 40.14 -33.65
CA VAL A 19 -27.78 39.70 -34.76
C VAL A 19 -28.07 38.23 -35.02
N VAL A 20 -28.60 37.92 -36.20
CA VAL A 20 -28.76 36.54 -36.68
C VAL A 20 -27.38 35.99 -37.07
N PRO A 21 -26.96 34.82 -36.57
CA PRO A 21 -25.66 34.24 -36.91
C PRO A 21 -25.57 33.83 -38.39
N SER A 22 -24.35 33.71 -38.90
CA SER A 22 -24.10 33.23 -40.26
C SER A 22 -24.52 31.78 -40.43
N THR A 23 -25.06 31.44 -41.59
CA THR A 23 -25.37 30.05 -41.97
C THR A 23 -24.14 29.14 -41.82
N PRO A 24 -24.27 28.00 -41.11
CA PRO A 24 -23.16 27.08 -40.92
C PRO A 24 -22.92 26.23 -42.17
N THR A 25 -21.87 25.44 -42.15
CA THR A 25 -21.51 24.51 -43.24
C THR A 25 -21.39 23.09 -42.71
N ILE A 26 -21.73 22.10 -43.54
CA ILE A 26 -21.31 20.71 -43.39
C ILE A 26 -20.27 20.47 -44.47
N PHE A 27 -19.06 20.07 -44.09
CA PHE A 27 -17.96 19.84 -45.04
C PHE A 27 -17.21 18.52 -44.85
N SER A 28 -17.56 17.75 -43.81
CA SER A 28 -16.98 16.45 -43.52
C SER A 28 -18.07 15.47 -43.11
N VAL A 29 -18.05 14.28 -43.73
CA VAL A 29 -18.81 13.11 -43.30
C VAL A 29 -17.83 11.94 -43.31
N LEU A 30 -17.54 11.39 -42.14
CA LEU A 30 -16.54 10.34 -41.94
C LEU A 30 -17.22 9.03 -41.55
N ASP A 31 -17.10 8.02 -42.40
CA ASP A 31 -17.45 6.63 -42.12
C ASP A 31 -16.23 5.92 -41.50
N PRO A 32 -16.39 5.15 -40.40
CA PRO A 32 -15.27 4.48 -39.71
C PRO A 32 -14.61 3.35 -40.51
N ASN A 33 -15.30 2.79 -41.51
CA ASN A 33 -14.85 1.66 -42.33
C ASN A 33 -14.31 2.09 -43.70
N VAL A 34 -14.90 3.12 -44.32
CA VAL A 34 -14.51 3.60 -45.67
C VAL A 34 -13.90 5.01 -45.71
N GLY A 35 -13.87 5.73 -44.59
CA GLY A 35 -13.21 7.04 -44.47
C GLY A 35 -14.10 8.21 -44.89
N SER A 36 -13.47 9.27 -45.41
CA SER A 36 -14.19 10.51 -45.77
C SER A 36 -15.06 10.32 -47.00
N LEU A 37 -16.31 10.75 -46.91
CA LEU A 37 -17.26 10.74 -48.01
C LEU A 37 -17.37 12.12 -48.66
N ASP A 38 -17.41 12.15 -50.00
CA ASP A 38 -17.89 13.31 -50.77
C ASP A 38 -19.43 13.37 -50.76
N PRO A 39 -20.05 14.53 -51.07
CA PRO A 39 -21.50 14.62 -51.26
C PRO A 39 -22.01 13.64 -52.33
N ASN A 40 -23.12 12.96 -52.05
CA ASN A 40 -23.66 11.78 -52.73
C ASN A 40 -22.89 10.47 -52.51
N GLY A 41 -21.92 10.45 -51.59
CA GLY A 41 -21.25 9.23 -51.13
C GLY A 41 -22.19 8.23 -50.45
N THR A 42 -21.73 6.99 -50.27
CA THR A 42 -22.46 5.93 -49.55
C THR A 42 -21.70 5.54 -48.28
N SER A 43 -22.35 5.71 -47.13
CA SER A 43 -21.89 5.25 -45.82
C SER A 43 -22.27 3.79 -45.61
N THR A 44 -21.31 3.00 -45.15
CA THR A 44 -21.50 1.65 -44.60
C THR A 44 -21.90 1.66 -43.13
N SER A 45 -21.71 2.80 -42.44
CA SER A 45 -22.17 3.05 -41.07
C SER A 45 -23.54 3.74 -41.04
N ALA A 46 -24.39 3.35 -40.08
CA ALA A 46 -25.65 4.04 -39.77
C ALA A 46 -25.45 5.36 -38.99
N ARG A 47 -24.22 5.64 -38.55
CA ARG A 47 -23.85 6.79 -37.72
C ARG A 47 -22.48 7.34 -38.14
N PRO A 48 -22.35 7.93 -39.34
CA PRO A 48 -21.11 8.61 -39.72
C PRO A 48 -20.88 9.83 -38.83
N LEU A 49 -19.61 10.17 -38.59
CA LEU A 49 -19.24 11.39 -37.88
C LEU A 49 -19.40 12.59 -38.82
N LEU A 50 -20.32 13.48 -38.49
CA LEU A 50 -20.58 14.72 -39.21
C LEU A 50 -19.65 15.82 -38.69
N GLY A 51 -19.14 16.67 -39.58
CA GLY A 51 -18.26 17.78 -39.24
C GLY A 51 -18.48 19.00 -40.12
N GLY A 52 -18.32 20.17 -39.52
CA GLY A 52 -18.67 21.43 -40.18
C GLY A 52 -18.14 22.68 -39.49
N GLY A 53 -18.48 23.84 -40.06
CA GLY A 53 -18.09 25.15 -39.57
C GLY A 53 -19.29 25.99 -39.12
N GLY A 54 -19.07 26.87 -38.15
CA GLY A 54 -20.07 27.79 -37.58
C GLY A 54 -19.43 28.95 -36.80
N VAL A 55 -20.22 29.68 -36.01
CA VAL A 55 -19.74 30.80 -35.18
C VAL A 55 -19.30 30.27 -33.80
N ALA A 56 -18.04 30.52 -33.42
CA ALA A 56 -17.48 30.01 -32.15
C ALA A 56 -18.29 30.44 -30.91
N GLY A 57 -18.82 29.47 -30.18
CA GLY A 57 -19.71 29.67 -29.02
C GLY A 57 -21.21 29.55 -29.30
N ASP A 58 -21.62 29.49 -30.57
CA ASP A 58 -23.00 29.20 -30.97
C ASP A 58 -23.27 27.67 -30.98
N VAL A 59 -24.54 27.29 -31.14
CA VAL A 59 -25.00 25.89 -31.18
C VAL A 59 -25.54 25.55 -32.56
N VAL A 60 -24.83 24.68 -33.27
CA VAL A 60 -25.31 24.12 -34.54
C VAL A 60 -26.25 22.95 -34.28
N THR A 61 -27.45 23.01 -34.85
CA THR A 61 -28.41 21.90 -34.91
C THR A 61 -28.40 21.30 -36.32
N VAL A 62 -28.33 19.97 -36.42
CA VAL A 62 -28.27 19.22 -37.68
C VAL A 62 -29.59 18.48 -37.92
N PHE A 63 -30.03 18.49 -39.17
CA PHE A 63 -31.30 17.92 -39.64
C PHE A 63 -31.06 16.93 -40.77
N ASP A 64 -31.71 15.78 -40.70
CA ASP A 64 -31.83 14.80 -41.79
C ASP A 64 -33.22 14.95 -42.42
N ASN A 65 -33.29 15.27 -43.71
CA ASN A 65 -34.55 15.43 -44.45
C ASN A 65 -35.55 16.40 -43.77
N GLY A 66 -35.05 17.36 -42.99
CA GLY A 66 -35.83 18.34 -42.21
C GLY A 66 -36.16 17.94 -40.77
N VAL A 67 -35.78 16.76 -40.30
CA VAL A 67 -35.94 16.30 -38.90
C VAL A 67 -34.63 16.45 -38.15
N ALA A 68 -34.65 17.10 -36.98
CA ALA A 68 -33.44 17.30 -36.18
C ALA A 68 -32.89 15.96 -35.63
N ILE A 69 -31.61 15.67 -35.89
CA ILE A 69 -30.91 14.44 -35.47
C ILE A 69 -29.90 14.66 -34.33
N GLY A 70 -29.57 15.91 -34.03
CA GLY A 70 -28.70 16.28 -32.91
C GLY A 70 -28.19 17.71 -33.02
N SER A 71 -27.38 18.13 -32.05
CA SER A 71 -26.73 19.44 -32.03
C SER A 71 -25.35 19.39 -31.38
N ALA A 72 -24.50 20.37 -31.70
CA ALA A 72 -23.14 20.50 -31.19
C ALA A 72 -22.80 21.98 -30.97
N VAL A 73 -22.00 22.26 -29.94
CA VAL A 73 -21.43 23.61 -29.72
C VAL A 73 -20.25 23.82 -30.67
N VAL A 74 -20.17 24.99 -31.30
CA VAL A 74 -19.03 25.34 -32.16
C VAL A 74 -17.83 25.72 -31.29
N GLY A 75 -16.70 25.04 -31.51
CA GLY A 75 -15.45 25.30 -30.80
C GLY A 75 -14.82 26.67 -31.12
N SER A 76 -13.81 27.05 -30.33
CA SER A 76 -13.07 28.31 -30.51
C SER A 76 -12.29 28.41 -31.84
N ASN A 77 -12.14 27.30 -32.56
CA ASN A 77 -11.61 27.21 -33.92
C ASN A 77 -12.68 27.38 -35.01
N GLY A 78 -13.94 27.62 -34.66
CA GLY A 78 -15.06 27.74 -35.60
C GLY A 78 -15.55 26.41 -36.18
N SER A 79 -15.13 25.26 -35.63
CA SER A 79 -15.55 23.93 -36.08
C SER A 79 -16.48 23.24 -35.08
N TRP A 80 -17.35 22.36 -35.57
CA TRP A 80 -18.23 21.50 -34.77
C TRP A 80 -18.21 20.06 -35.31
N HIS A 81 -18.57 19.10 -34.45
CA HIS A 81 -18.66 17.68 -34.78
C HIS A 81 -19.90 17.05 -34.11
N LEU A 82 -20.56 16.13 -34.80
CA LEU A 82 -21.75 15.41 -34.31
C LEU A 82 -21.77 13.97 -34.84
N THR A 83 -21.96 13.00 -33.95
CA THR A 83 -22.35 11.62 -34.33
C THR A 83 -23.83 11.42 -33.99
N PRO A 84 -24.67 10.87 -34.90
CA PRO A 84 -26.06 10.57 -34.61
C PRO A 84 -26.25 9.63 -33.39
N THR A 85 -27.18 9.98 -32.50
CA THR A 85 -27.47 9.21 -31.28
C THR A 85 -28.41 8.02 -31.51
N ALA A 86 -29.05 7.97 -32.68
CA ALA A 86 -29.82 6.84 -33.21
C ALA A 86 -29.28 6.44 -34.59
N ASP A 87 -29.59 5.22 -35.03
CA ASP A 87 -29.21 4.71 -36.35
C ASP A 87 -30.00 5.44 -37.44
N MET A 88 -29.31 6.00 -38.44
CA MET A 88 -29.95 6.45 -39.67
C MET A 88 -30.40 5.22 -40.48
N SER A 89 -31.62 5.24 -41.01
CA SER A 89 -32.15 4.16 -41.85
C SER A 89 -31.38 4.01 -43.14
N ASN A 90 -31.32 2.81 -43.74
CA ASN A 90 -30.84 2.68 -45.12
C ASN A 90 -31.71 3.50 -46.09
N GLY A 91 -31.07 4.29 -46.96
CA GLY A 91 -31.77 5.21 -47.85
C GLY A 91 -30.95 6.45 -48.22
N PHE A 92 -31.64 7.50 -48.67
CA PHE A 92 -31.08 8.79 -49.06
C PHE A 92 -31.40 9.86 -48.01
N HIS A 93 -30.41 10.67 -47.67
CA HIS A 93 -30.43 11.64 -46.58
C HIS A 93 -29.89 12.99 -47.07
N ALA A 94 -30.73 14.02 -47.06
CA ALA A 94 -30.31 15.40 -47.26
C ALA A 94 -29.99 16.03 -45.90
N LEU A 95 -28.70 16.07 -45.54
CA LEU A 95 -28.24 16.64 -44.27
C LEU A 95 -28.11 18.16 -44.36
N THR A 96 -28.70 18.90 -43.43
CA THR A 96 -28.63 20.37 -43.36
C THR A 96 -28.39 20.83 -41.92
N ALA A 97 -27.90 22.06 -41.73
CA ALA A 97 -27.56 22.59 -40.40
C ALA A 97 -27.99 24.06 -40.21
N THR A 98 -28.36 24.45 -38.99
CA THR A 98 -28.63 25.85 -38.58
C THR A 98 -27.80 26.20 -37.34
N ASP A 99 -27.21 27.39 -37.29
CA ASP A 99 -26.46 27.90 -36.15
C ASP A 99 -27.37 28.74 -35.23
N THR A 100 -27.14 28.71 -33.91
CA THR A 100 -27.99 29.38 -32.91
C THR A 100 -27.14 30.07 -31.84
N ASN A 101 -27.26 31.39 -31.75
CA ASN A 101 -26.41 32.18 -30.86
C ASN A 101 -26.90 32.21 -29.39
N PRO A 102 -26.08 32.69 -28.43
CA PRO A 102 -26.46 32.80 -27.02
C PRO A 102 -27.68 33.70 -26.71
N ALA A 103 -28.14 34.52 -27.66
CA ALA A 103 -29.37 35.30 -27.55
C ALA A 103 -30.63 34.57 -28.08
N GLY A 104 -30.46 33.38 -28.67
CA GLY A 104 -31.53 32.57 -29.24
C GLY A 104 -31.91 32.93 -30.68
N ALA A 105 -31.07 33.70 -31.39
CA ALA A 105 -31.27 33.97 -32.82
C ALA A 105 -30.69 32.81 -33.66
N VAL A 106 -31.45 32.35 -34.65
CA VAL A 106 -31.15 31.17 -35.47
C VAL A 106 -30.85 31.56 -36.93
N SER A 107 -29.82 30.98 -37.53
CA SER A 107 -29.42 31.22 -38.92
C SER A 107 -30.42 30.68 -39.96
N HIS A 108 -30.25 31.04 -41.23
CA HIS A 108 -30.77 30.21 -42.32
C HIS A 108 -30.03 28.86 -42.36
N ALA A 109 -30.72 27.82 -42.83
CA ALA A 109 -30.12 26.49 -43.03
C ALA A 109 -28.99 26.48 -44.07
N SER A 110 -28.04 25.56 -43.90
CA SER A 110 -26.96 25.30 -44.85
C SER A 110 -27.45 24.78 -46.20
N ALA A 111 -26.56 24.75 -47.19
CA ALA A 111 -26.73 23.85 -48.32
C ALA A 111 -26.80 22.38 -47.81
N ALA A 112 -27.47 21.52 -48.57
CA ALA A 112 -27.55 20.10 -48.24
C ALA A 112 -26.22 19.39 -48.50
N PHE A 113 -25.81 18.53 -47.56
CA PHE A 113 -24.87 17.46 -47.83
C PHE A 113 -25.70 16.20 -48.07
N ASP A 114 -25.81 15.80 -49.34
CA ASP A 114 -26.55 14.59 -49.73
C ASP A 114 -25.72 13.34 -49.42
N LEU A 115 -26.35 12.31 -48.86
CA LEU A 115 -25.71 11.10 -48.35
C LEU A 115 -26.59 9.87 -48.59
N THR A 116 -26.01 8.73 -48.93
CA THR A 116 -26.70 7.43 -48.90
C THR A 116 -26.22 6.61 -47.71
N ILE A 117 -27.14 6.02 -46.94
CA ILE A 117 -26.82 5.01 -45.92
C ILE A 117 -27.09 3.63 -46.52
N GLY A 118 -26.07 2.76 -46.52
CA GLY A 118 -26.05 1.45 -47.19
C GLY A 118 -25.49 0.33 -46.30
N VAL A 119 -25.96 0.27 -45.06
CA VAL A 119 -25.54 -0.70 -44.03
C VAL A 119 -26.10 -2.09 -44.37
N VAL A 120 -25.30 -3.15 -44.21
CA VAL A 120 -25.82 -4.53 -44.29
C VAL A 120 -26.47 -4.87 -42.95
N LEU A 121 -27.78 -5.13 -42.96
CA LEU A 121 -28.57 -5.36 -41.74
C LEU A 121 -29.10 -6.81 -41.66
N PRO A 122 -29.26 -7.37 -40.44
CA PRO A 122 -28.93 -6.77 -39.15
C PRO A 122 -27.42 -6.77 -38.86
N LEU A 123 -26.96 -5.74 -38.13
CA LEU A 123 -25.67 -5.77 -37.43
C LEU A 123 -25.76 -6.70 -36.21
N PRO A 124 -24.62 -7.19 -35.68
CA PRO A 124 -24.61 -7.85 -34.37
C PRO A 124 -25.12 -6.92 -33.25
N SER A 125 -25.63 -7.54 -32.19
CA SER A 125 -26.01 -6.82 -30.97
C SER A 125 -24.78 -6.19 -30.30
N ALA A 126 -24.97 -5.15 -29.50
CA ALA A 126 -23.89 -4.69 -28.62
C ALA A 126 -23.51 -5.82 -27.63
N PRO A 127 -22.22 -6.20 -27.52
CA PRO A 127 -21.78 -7.20 -26.55
C PRO A 127 -21.87 -6.64 -25.13
N VAL A 128 -21.71 -7.52 -24.14
CA VAL A 128 -21.75 -7.14 -22.71
C VAL A 128 -20.43 -7.48 -22.05
N ILE A 129 -19.78 -6.51 -21.42
CA ILE A 129 -18.72 -6.76 -20.43
C ILE A 129 -19.43 -7.16 -19.14
N THR A 130 -19.23 -8.40 -18.68
CA THR A 130 -19.87 -8.91 -17.45
C THR A 130 -19.08 -8.50 -16.21
N ASP A 131 -17.76 -8.61 -16.29
CA ASP A 131 -16.86 -8.42 -15.17
C ASP A 131 -15.42 -8.14 -15.61
N ILE A 132 -14.70 -7.49 -14.71
CA ILE A 132 -13.23 -7.38 -14.72
C ILE A 132 -12.74 -8.17 -13.51
N PHE A 133 -11.71 -9.00 -13.69
CA PHE A 133 -11.14 -9.84 -12.63
C PHE A 133 -9.62 -9.62 -12.53
N ALA A 134 -9.17 -9.14 -11.37
CA ALA A 134 -7.76 -8.95 -11.05
C ALA A 134 -7.14 -10.26 -10.57
N ASN A 135 -6.04 -10.68 -11.19
CA ASN A 135 -5.34 -11.92 -10.93
C ASN A 135 -4.10 -11.74 -10.04
N ASP A 136 -3.58 -10.50 -9.92
CA ASP A 136 -2.38 -10.17 -9.16
C ASP A 136 -2.55 -8.91 -8.26
N GLY A 137 -1.63 -8.78 -7.30
CA GLY A 137 -1.58 -7.70 -6.33
C GLY A 137 -2.55 -7.86 -5.15
N PRO A 138 -2.57 -6.90 -4.21
CA PRO A 138 -3.35 -7.00 -2.99
C PRO A 138 -4.88 -6.89 -3.20
N LEU A 139 -5.35 -6.57 -4.41
CA LEU A 139 -6.77 -6.49 -4.76
C LEU A 139 -7.22 -7.60 -5.74
N THR A 140 -6.71 -8.82 -5.61
CA THR A 140 -7.19 -9.97 -6.40
C THR A 140 -8.69 -10.19 -6.26
N GLY A 141 -9.38 -10.51 -7.36
CA GLY A 141 -10.81 -10.81 -7.38
C GLY A 141 -11.61 -9.95 -8.36
N ASN A 142 -12.92 -9.92 -8.19
CA ASN A 142 -13.82 -9.13 -9.04
C ASN A 142 -13.65 -7.62 -8.79
N VAL A 143 -13.34 -6.88 -9.85
CA VAL A 143 -13.26 -5.41 -9.86
C VAL A 143 -14.59 -4.87 -10.38
N ALA A 144 -15.45 -4.44 -9.46
CA ALA A 144 -16.74 -3.85 -9.80
C ALA A 144 -16.59 -2.53 -10.57
N ALA A 145 -17.61 -2.13 -11.33
CA ALA A 145 -17.64 -0.85 -12.04
C ALA A 145 -17.49 0.34 -11.06
N GLY A 146 -16.57 1.25 -11.37
CA GLY A 146 -16.10 2.33 -10.49
C GLY A 146 -15.06 1.91 -9.45
N GLY A 147 -14.65 0.64 -9.44
CA GLY A 147 -13.66 0.07 -8.51
C GLY A 147 -12.20 0.34 -8.89
N LEU A 148 -11.30 -0.14 -8.04
CA LEU A 148 -9.85 -0.02 -8.17
C LEU A 148 -9.22 -1.42 -8.27
N SER A 149 -8.39 -1.62 -9.29
CA SER A 149 -7.53 -2.78 -9.50
C SER A 149 -6.08 -2.45 -9.12
N THR A 150 -5.34 -3.44 -8.62
CA THR A 150 -3.87 -3.42 -8.62
C THR A 150 -3.27 -4.15 -9.82
N ASP A 151 -4.02 -5.09 -10.40
CA ASP A 151 -3.61 -5.81 -11.59
C ASP A 151 -3.71 -4.89 -12.83
N GLY A 152 -2.60 -4.78 -13.57
CA GLY A 152 -2.50 -4.09 -14.86
C GLY A 152 -2.82 -4.98 -16.07
N HIS A 153 -2.94 -6.29 -15.88
CA HIS A 153 -3.36 -7.28 -16.87
C HIS A 153 -4.65 -8.03 -16.42
N PRO A 154 -5.72 -7.32 -15.99
CA PRO A 154 -6.92 -7.99 -15.51
C PRO A 154 -7.60 -8.77 -16.63
N ALA A 155 -8.26 -9.87 -16.27
CA ALA A 155 -9.13 -10.59 -17.20
C ALA A 155 -10.43 -9.80 -17.37
N ILE A 156 -10.74 -9.44 -18.62
CA ILE A 156 -11.96 -8.72 -19.01
C ILE A 156 -12.88 -9.76 -19.66
N ASN A 157 -14.01 -10.02 -19.03
CA ASN A 157 -14.93 -11.09 -19.40
C ASN A 157 -16.26 -10.53 -19.92
N GLY A 158 -16.95 -11.31 -20.75
CA GLY A 158 -18.23 -10.87 -21.29
C GLY A 158 -18.98 -11.91 -22.11
N THR A 159 -20.08 -11.45 -22.72
CA THR A 159 -20.92 -12.25 -23.62
C THR A 159 -21.16 -11.56 -24.97
N GLY A 160 -21.50 -12.37 -25.97
CA GLY A 160 -21.70 -11.97 -27.37
C GLY A 160 -22.30 -13.12 -28.21
N HIS A 161 -22.28 -12.99 -29.54
CA HIS A 161 -22.73 -14.01 -30.48
C HIS A 161 -21.61 -15.00 -30.83
N ALA A 162 -21.86 -16.30 -30.64
CA ALA A 162 -20.85 -17.35 -30.78
C ALA A 162 -20.18 -17.36 -32.17
N GLY A 163 -18.86 -17.20 -32.21
CA GLY A 163 -18.04 -17.14 -33.43
C GLY A 163 -17.74 -15.73 -33.95
N ASP A 164 -18.42 -14.69 -33.44
CA ASP A 164 -18.15 -13.30 -33.81
C ASP A 164 -16.90 -12.76 -33.09
N THR A 165 -16.32 -11.68 -33.62
CA THR A 165 -15.09 -11.06 -33.08
C THR A 165 -15.45 -9.90 -32.16
N ILE A 166 -14.93 -9.91 -30.94
CA ILE A 166 -15.03 -8.79 -30.01
C ILE A 166 -13.79 -7.91 -30.13
N ASN A 167 -14.00 -6.60 -30.25
CA ASN A 167 -12.96 -5.57 -30.16
C ASN A 167 -13.09 -4.87 -28.80
N ILE A 168 -12.03 -4.86 -27.99
CA ILE A 168 -12.03 -4.27 -26.65
C ILE A 168 -11.25 -2.96 -26.68
N PHE A 169 -11.88 -1.87 -26.24
CA PHE A 169 -11.30 -0.53 -26.19
C PHE A 169 -11.19 -0.04 -24.74
N ASP A 170 -10.14 0.72 -24.44
CA ASP A 170 -10.10 1.65 -23.31
C ASP A 170 -10.24 3.08 -23.84
N ASN A 171 -11.29 3.79 -23.41
CA ASN A 171 -11.66 5.09 -23.95
C ASN A 171 -11.81 5.04 -25.48
N SER A 172 -10.84 5.55 -26.25
CA SER A 172 -10.80 5.47 -27.73
C SER A 172 -9.69 4.55 -28.27
N THR A 173 -8.90 3.91 -27.40
CA THR A 173 -7.75 3.08 -27.79
C THR A 173 -8.16 1.61 -27.86
N LEU A 174 -7.97 0.97 -29.01
CA LEU A 174 -8.13 -0.48 -29.15
C LEU A 174 -7.03 -1.20 -28.34
N LEU A 175 -7.42 -1.98 -27.34
CA LEU A 175 -6.51 -2.83 -26.56
C LEU A 175 -6.19 -4.14 -27.28
N GLY A 176 -7.15 -4.68 -28.03
CA GLY A 176 -7.03 -5.92 -28.78
C GLY A 176 -8.39 -6.53 -29.13
N THR A 177 -8.36 -7.77 -29.58
CA THR A 177 -9.56 -8.53 -29.96
C THR A 177 -9.57 -9.93 -29.33
N THR A 178 -10.75 -10.50 -29.23
CA THR A 178 -10.98 -11.92 -28.88
C THR A 178 -12.16 -12.47 -29.68
N VAL A 179 -12.44 -13.77 -29.60
CA VAL A 179 -13.55 -14.42 -30.33
C VAL A 179 -14.52 -15.02 -29.32
N VAL A 180 -15.83 -14.85 -29.55
CA VAL A 180 -16.87 -15.43 -28.70
C VAL A 180 -16.89 -16.95 -28.87
N ASN A 181 -16.85 -17.68 -27.75
CA ASN A 181 -16.86 -19.14 -27.74
C ASN A 181 -18.25 -19.71 -28.13
N SER A 182 -18.34 -21.03 -28.29
CA SER A 182 -19.57 -21.74 -28.66
C SER A 182 -20.72 -21.64 -27.65
N GLU A 183 -20.49 -21.08 -26.47
CA GLU A 183 -21.46 -20.90 -25.39
C GLU A 183 -21.97 -19.44 -25.31
N GLY A 184 -21.44 -18.54 -26.14
CA GLY A 184 -21.74 -17.11 -26.10
C GLY A 184 -20.86 -16.29 -25.14
N ASN A 185 -19.82 -16.89 -24.57
CA ASN A 185 -18.91 -16.27 -23.61
C ASN A 185 -17.59 -15.86 -24.27
N TRP A 186 -16.96 -14.78 -23.80
CA TRP A 186 -15.62 -14.37 -24.21
C TRP A 186 -14.79 -13.88 -23.02
N SER A 187 -13.47 -13.93 -23.20
CA SER A 187 -12.49 -13.39 -22.25
C SER A 187 -11.30 -12.79 -23.01
N PHE A 188 -10.74 -11.72 -22.47
CA PHE A 188 -9.59 -11.00 -23.02
C PHE A 188 -8.67 -10.54 -21.88
N MET A 189 -7.37 -10.68 -22.05
CA MET A 189 -6.36 -10.19 -21.12
C MET A 189 -5.41 -9.25 -21.88
N PRO A 190 -5.24 -7.99 -21.47
CA PRO A 190 -4.36 -7.03 -22.16
C PRO A 190 -2.93 -7.55 -22.27
N ALA A 191 -2.35 -7.54 -23.48
CA ALA A 191 -0.97 -8.00 -23.70
C ALA A 191 0.09 -7.00 -23.20
N ALA A 192 -0.27 -5.71 -23.15
CA ALA A 192 0.48 -4.66 -22.46
C ALA A 192 -0.32 -4.22 -21.22
N ALA A 193 0.38 -3.85 -20.14
CA ALA A 193 -0.26 -3.44 -18.90
C ALA A 193 -1.06 -2.13 -19.09
N LEU A 194 -2.27 -2.09 -18.52
CA LEU A 194 -3.14 -0.93 -18.50
C LEU A 194 -2.54 0.16 -17.60
N ALA A 195 -2.17 1.28 -18.22
CA ALA A 195 -1.40 2.34 -17.56
C ALA A 195 -2.14 2.96 -16.38
N ASN A 196 -1.47 3.04 -15.23
CA ASN A 196 -1.94 3.62 -13.97
C ASN A 196 -2.83 4.86 -14.14
N GLY A 197 -4.10 4.75 -13.78
CA GLY A 197 -5.09 5.82 -13.93
C GLY A 197 -6.53 5.30 -13.97
N ALA A 198 -7.43 6.13 -14.50
CA ALA A 198 -8.83 5.77 -14.74
C ALA A 198 -9.03 5.24 -16.16
N HIS A 199 -9.68 4.09 -16.28
CA HIS A 199 -10.02 3.43 -17.53
C HIS A 199 -11.53 3.45 -17.73
N ASN A 200 -11.96 3.42 -18.99
CA ASN A 200 -13.37 3.35 -19.35
C ASN A 200 -13.53 2.34 -20.49
N LEU A 201 -13.63 1.06 -20.12
CA LEU A 201 -13.64 -0.02 -21.09
C LEU A 201 -14.98 -0.10 -21.79
N HIS A 202 -14.95 -0.40 -23.10
CA HIS A 202 -16.14 -0.83 -23.82
C HIS A 202 -15.76 -1.83 -24.92
N ALA A 203 -16.75 -2.58 -25.41
CA ALA A 203 -16.57 -3.58 -26.44
C ALA A 203 -17.50 -3.34 -27.63
N THR A 204 -17.07 -3.72 -28.83
CA THR A 204 -17.94 -3.91 -30.01
C THR A 204 -17.81 -5.33 -30.54
N GLU A 205 -18.88 -5.86 -31.12
CA GLU A 205 -18.92 -7.15 -31.78
C GLU A 205 -18.88 -6.92 -33.31
N THR A 206 -18.16 -7.76 -34.04
CA THR A 206 -17.97 -7.64 -35.50
C THR A 206 -18.10 -8.98 -36.18
N ASN A 207 -18.88 -9.00 -37.28
CA ASN A 207 -19.08 -10.16 -38.13
C ASN A 207 -19.21 -9.77 -39.61
N ALA A 208 -19.72 -10.67 -40.45
CA ALA A 208 -19.81 -10.48 -41.89
C ALA A 208 -20.82 -9.41 -42.36
N THR A 209 -21.72 -8.91 -41.51
CA THR A 209 -22.62 -7.78 -41.84
C THR A 209 -22.06 -6.42 -41.39
N GLY A 210 -21.24 -6.40 -40.34
CA GLY A 210 -20.56 -5.21 -39.87
C GLY A 210 -20.23 -5.27 -38.38
N THR A 211 -20.11 -4.08 -37.77
CA THR A 211 -19.79 -3.90 -36.35
C THR A 211 -21.00 -3.37 -35.57
N SER A 212 -21.20 -3.88 -34.36
CA SER A 212 -22.28 -3.49 -33.45
C SER A 212 -22.16 -2.05 -32.95
N LEU A 213 -23.19 -1.58 -32.25
CA LEU A 213 -23.02 -0.48 -31.29
C LEU A 213 -22.08 -0.91 -30.15
N ALA A 214 -21.47 0.07 -29.49
CA ALA A 214 -20.67 -0.18 -28.28
C ALA A 214 -21.52 -0.76 -27.14
N SER A 215 -20.88 -1.59 -26.31
CA SER A 215 -21.39 -2.05 -25.03
C SER A 215 -21.71 -0.87 -24.09
N ALA A 216 -22.39 -1.15 -22.98
CA ALA A 216 -22.31 -0.27 -21.82
C ALA A 216 -20.82 -0.12 -21.41
N ALA A 217 -20.43 1.08 -21.00
CA ALA A 217 -19.06 1.35 -20.55
C ALA A 217 -18.83 0.80 -19.14
N TYR A 218 -17.67 0.18 -18.93
CA TYR A 218 -17.22 -0.37 -17.65
C TYR A 218 -16.06 0.50 -17.12
N PRO A 219 -16.35 1.57 -16.37
CA PRO A 219 -15.32 2.39 -15.75
C PRO A 219 -14.65 1.63 -14.61
N PHE A 220 -13.34 1.78 -14.46
CA PHE A 220 -12.59 1.36 -13.27
C PHE A 220 -11.28 2.16 -13.19
N SER A 221 -10.39 1.83 -12.26
CA SER A 221 -9.03 2.39 -12.23
C SER A 221 -7.99 1.31 -11.96
N VAL A 222 -6.79 1.49 -12.47
CA VAL A 222 -5.61 0.68 -12.14
C VAL A 222 -4.65 1.54 -11.32
N THR A 223 -4.12 0.98 -10.23
CA THR A 223 -2.96 1.55 -9.54
C THR A 223 -1.78 0.58 -9.58
N TYR A 224 -0.61 1.11 -9.94
CA TYR A 224 0.67 0.42 -9.83
C TYR A 224 1.32 0.59 -8.45
N ILE A 225 0.71 1.37 -7.54
CA ILE A 225 1.21 1.61 -6.19
C ILE A 225 0.09 1.73 -5.15
N MET A 226 0.20 1.00 -4.05
CA MET A 226 -0.87 0.87 -3.05
C MET A 226 -0.30 0.78 -1.64
N ILE A 227 -0.84 1.53 -0.68
CA ILE A 227 -0.69 1.20 0.76
C ILE A 227 -1.59 -0.01 1.04
N THR A 228 -1.04 -1.07 1.60
CA THR A 228 -1.78 -2.27 2.02
C THR A 228 -2.14 -2.25 3.50
N GLY A 229 -1.42 -1.45 4.29
CA GLY A 229 -1.78 -1.14 5.67
C GLY A 229 -0.82 -0.15 6.33
N VAL A 230 -1.31 0.52 7.36
CA VAL A 230 -0.49 1.19 8.37
C VAL A 230 -0.49 0.31 9.60
N TYR A 231 0.67 0.12 10.19
CA TYR A 231 0.88 -0.74 11.35
C TYR A 231 1.46 0.10 12.48
N ASP A 232 1.07 -0.19 13.72
CA ASP A 232 1.60 0.49 14.91
C ASP A 232 3.05 0.06 15.21
N ALA A 233 3.63 0.58 16.30
CA ALA A 233 4.96 0.20 16.77
C ALA A 233 5.06 -1.30 17.15
N GLN A 234 3.94 -1.94 17.43
CA GLN A 234 3.79 -3.38 17.73
C GLN A 234 3.47 -4.20 16.46
N ASN A 235 3.57 -3.59 15.28
CA ASN A 235 3.34 -4.20 13.97
C ASN A 235 1.92 -4.79 13.81
N GLN A 236 0.93 -4.32 14.58
CA GLN A 236 -0.48 -4.65 14.41
C GLN A 236 -1.13 -3.70 13.40
N LEU A 237 -2.10 -4.20 12.62
CA LEU A 237 -2.78 -3.40 11.60
C LEU A 237 -3.67 -2.34 12.26
N VAL A 238 -3.33 -1.06 12.07
CA VAL A 238 -4.18 0.06 12.47
C VAL A 238 -5.39 0.09 11.53
N PRO A 239 -6.64 -0.01 12.04
CA PRO A 239 -7.82 0.04 11.20
C PRO A 239 -7.98 1.40 10.51
N SER A 240 -8.67 1.44 9.36
CA SER A 240 -9.03 2.71 8.73
C SER A 240 -9.90 3.56 9.68
N GLY A 241 -9.55 4.83 9.84
CA GLY A 241 -10.09 5.75 10.85
C GLY A 241 -9.56 5.54 12.28
N GLY A 242 -8.78 4.49 12.54
CA GLY A 242 -8.24 4.14 13.84
C GLY A 242 -7.10 5.04 14.33
N THR A 243 -6.76 4.87 15.60
CA THR A 243 -5.78 5.66 16.37
C THR A 243 -4.59 4.81 16.78
N THR A 244 -3.40 5.41 16.79
CA THR A 244 -2.11 4.79 17.15
C THR A 244 -1.18 5.86 17.70
N GLU A 245 -0.30 5.47 18.62
CA GLU A 245 0.72 6.34 19.24
C GLU A 245 2.11 5.99 18.69
N GLY A 246 3.06 6.94 18.76
CA GLY A 246 4.47 6.68 18.45
C GLY A 246 4.78 6.54 16.95
N ALA A 247 5.71 5.65 16.62
CA ALA A 247 6.15 5.39 15.26
C ALA A 247 5.27 4.34 14.56
N VAL A 248 4.95 4.55 13.29
CA VAL A 248 4.09 3.65 12.50
C VAL A 248 4.84 3.09 11.29
N THR A 249 4.61 1.82 10.95
CA THR A 249 5.13 1.21 9.72
C THR A 249 4.06 1.25 8.64
N VAL A 250 4.30 1.98 7.55
CA VAL A 250 3.46 1.92 6.35
C VAL A 250 3.98 0.80 5.46
N LYS A 251 3.10 -0.13 5.07
CA LYS A 251 3.42 -1.18 4.09
C LYS A 251 2.55 -1.02 2.85
N GLY A 252 3.07 -1.51 1.74
CA GLY A 252 2.36 -1.44 0.48
C GLY A 252 2.93 -2.35 -0.59
N TRP A 253 2.43 -2.13 -1.79
CA TRP A 253 2.71 -2.91 -2.98
C TRP A 253 3.00 -1.99 -4.18
N ILE A 254 3.95 -2.40 -5.01
CA ILE A 254 4.39 -1.75 -6.26
C ILE A 254 4.51 -2.82 -7.34
N SER A 255 3.88 -2.63 -8.50
CA SER A 255 4.03 -3.52 -9.67
C SER A 255 4.88 -2.97 -10.80
N ASP A 256 5.05 -1.66 -10.90
CA ASP A 256 5.82 -1.04 -12.00
C ASP A 256 7.33 -1.13 -11.73
N PRO A 257 8.10 -1.93 -12.50
CA PRO A 257 9.53 -2.13 -12.28
C PRO A 257 10.37 -0.91 -12.69
N SER A 258 9.77 0.13 -13.29
CA SER A 258 10.45 1.41 -13.54
C SER A 258 10.52 2.30 -12.29
N ILE A 259 9.78 1.95 -11.22
CA ILE A 259 9.84 2.59 -9.90
C ILE A 259 11.05 2.05 -9.12
N GLY A 260 12.23 2.61 -9.41
CA GLY A 260 13.45 2.29 -8.69
C GLY A 260 13.50 2.92 -7.29
N THR A 261 14.20 2.26 -6.36
CA THR A 261 14.38 2.63 -4.94
C THR A 261 14.88 4.06 -4.68
N ASN A 262 15.40 4.75 -5.70
CA ASN A 262 15.92 6.12 -5.61
C ASN A 262 14.87 7.21 -5.91
N PHE A 263 13.63 6.85 -6.28
CA PHE A 263 12.66 7.80 -6.88
C PHE A 263 11.23 7.75 -6.31
N THR A 264 10.91 6.82 -5.41
CA THR A 264 9.65 6.80 -4.66
C THR A 264 9.74 7.61 -3.37
N ASN A 265 8.73 8.44 -3.09
CA ASN A 265 8.52 9.09 -1.80
C ASN A 265 7.13 8.73 -1.26
N ILE A 266 6.95 8.73 0.05
CA ILE A 266 5.62 8.67 0.68
C ILE A 266 5.21 10.10 1.02
N GLU A 267 3.97 10.48 0.67
CA GLU A 267 3.45 11.83 0.88
C GLU A 267 2.36 11.78 1.95
N VAL A 268 2.57 12.48 3.06
CA VAL A 268 1.66 12.51 4.21
C VAL A 268 0.91 13.85 4.23
N MET A 269 -0.40 13.79 4.49
CA MET A 269 -1.29 14.94 4.68
C MET A 269 -1.96 14.90 6.06
N GLY A 270 -2.39 16.05 6.57
CA GLY A 270 -3.28 16.13 7.74
C GLY A 270 -2.60 16.66 9.01
N GLY A 271 -3.34 16.73 10.12
CA GLY A 271 -2.99 17.59 11.24
C GLY A 271 -2.98 19.08 10.84
N ASP A 272 -2.13 19.88 11.49
CA ASP A 272 -2.02 21.33 11.23
C ASP A 272 -1.26 21.71 9.93
N ILE A 273 -0.69 20.74 9.18
CA ILE A 273 0.01 21.04 7.92
C ILE A 273 -0.98 21.30 6.77
N SER A 274 -1.16 22.58 6.43
CA SER A 274 -2.13 23.07 5.45
C SER A 274 -1.83 22.74 3.97
N ASN A 275 -0.74 22.03 3.67
CA ASN A 275 -0.37 21.57 2.33
C ASN A 275 0.35 20.21 2.39
N TRP A 276 0.28 19.46 1.29
CA TRP A 276 1.06 18.23 1.06
C TRP A 276 2.53 18.43 1.46
N SER A 277 2.96 17.76 2.52
CA SER A 277 4.32 17.88 3.04
C SER A 277 5.15 16.70 2.56
N ARG A 278 6.02 16.95 1.58
CA ARG A 278 6.92 15.95 1.02
C ARG A 278 8.02 15.61 2.01
N MET A 279 7.94 14.41 2.58
CA MET A 279 9.11 13.79 3.22
C MET A 279 10.15 13.50 2.15
N TYR A 280 11.37 14.02 2.31
CA TYR A 280 12.45 13.71 1.38
C TYR A 280 13.12 12.38 1.77
N GLN A 281 13.08 11.42 0.84
CA GLN A 281 14.08 10.35 0.71
C GLN A 281 14.27 9.47 1.97
N LEU A 282 13.22 8.73 2.32
CA LEU A 282 13.37 7.56 3.19
C LEU A 282 13.84 6.35 2.36
N PRO A 283 14.76 5.51 2.87
CA PRO A 283 15.14 4.27 2.21
C PRO A 283 13.97 3.28 2.29
N LEU A 284 13.20 3.19 1.22
CA LEU A 284 12.13 2.20 1.10
C LEU A 284 12.72 0.79 1.01
N THR A 285 12.37 -0.04 1.97
CA THR A 285 12.69 -1.47 1.94
C THR A 285 11.76 -2.14 0.94
N ILE A 286 12.26 -2.44 -0.26
CA ILE A 286 11.50 -3.13 -1.31
C ILE A 286 11.96 -4.59 -1.40
N VAL A 287 11.02 -5.52 -1.27
CA VAL A 287 11.24 -6.97 -1.35
C VAL A 287 10.23 -7.57 -2.34
N GLY A 288 10.70 -7.86 -3.56
CA GLY A 288 9.80 -8.15 -4.67
C GLY A 288 8.88 -6.96 -4.95
N ASN A 289 7.58 -7.22 -5.03
CA ASN A 289 6.56 -6.18 -5.22
C ASN A 289 6.10 -5.52 -3.91
N ALA A 290 6.60 -5.92 -2.74
CA ALA A 290 6.22 -5.32 -1.45
C ALA A 290 7.18 -4.20 -1.05
N PHE A 291 6.66 -3.11 -0.49
CA PHE A 291 7.47 -2.06 0.15
C PHE A 291 7.08 -1.84 1.62
N SER A 292 8.02 -1.36 2.42
CA SER A 292 7.76 -0.79 3.74
C SER A 292 8.59 0.46 4.03
N VAL A 293 8.03 1.33 4.87
CA VAL A 293 8.75 2.45 5.51
C VAL A 293 8.26 2.60 6.96
N GLN A 294 9.13 3.13 7.83
CA GLN A 294 8.74 3.59 9.16
C GLN A 294 8.58 5.11 9.16
N LEU A 295 7.55 5.61 9.84
CA LEU A 295 7.31 7.03 10.10
C LEU A 295 7.36 7.29 11.59
N SER A 296 8.10 8.32 12.01
CA SER A 296 8.18 8.79 13.39
C SER A 296 8.21 10.33 13.45
N LYS A 297 8.19 10.86 14.67
CA LYS A 297 8.31 12.28 15.00
C LYS A 297 9.54 12.97 14.39
N ASP A 298 10.61 12.21 14.15
CA ASP A 298 11.91 12.71 13.67
C ASP A 298 12.18 12.38 12.19
N THR A 299 11.25 11.67 11.54
CA THR A 299 11.31 11.29 10.12
C THR A 299 10.95 12.46 9.17
N PHE A 300 10.43 13.56 9.71
CA PHE A 300 9.83 14.64 8.92
C PHE A 300 10.83 15.76 8.57
N THR A 301 11.26 15.80 7.32
CA THR A 301 11.96 16.96 6.73
C THR A 301 10.94 17.92 6.12
N GLY A 302 10.84 19.13 6.67
CA GLY A 302 9.93 20.16 6.15
C GLY A 302 10.41 20.77 4.83
N LEU A 303 9.48 21.37 4.08
CA LEU A 303 9.81 22.16 2.89
C LEU A 303 10.85 23.23 3.25
N ALA A 304 11.86 23.39 2.38
CA ALA A 304 13.06 24.23 2.58
C ALA A 304 14.01 23.81 3.73
N GLY A 305 13.93 22.57 4.23
CA GLY A 305 14.96 21.99 5.10
C GLY A 305 14.88 22.42 6.57
N ALA A 306 13.75 22.97 6.99
CA ALA A 306 13.45 23.10 8.41
C ALA A 306 13.09 21.72 9.00
N ALA A 307 13.66 21.37 10.15
CA ALA A 307 13.17 20.24 10.94
C ALA A 307 11.75 20.58 11.42
N GLY A 308 10.79 19.75 11.03
CA GLY A 308 9.43 19.79 11.56
C GLY A 308 9.15 18.49 12.30
N HIS A 309 8.23 18.53 13.26
CA HIS A 309 7.73 17.32 13.89
C HIS A 309 6.29 17.09 13.47
N LEU A 310 5.90 15.82 13.31
CA LEU A 310 4.48 15.47 13.25
C LEU A 310 3.86 15.82 14.62
N GLY A 311 2.77 16.58 14.60
CA GLY A 311 1.94 16.85 15.78
C GLY A 311 0.85 15.79 15.95
N SER A 312 0.04 15.92 17.00
CA SER A 312 -1.20 15.15 17.13
C SER A 312 -2.23 15.59 16.08
N GLY A 313 -2.97 14.65 15.47
CA GLY A 313 -4.00 15.00 14.48
C GLY A 313 -4.41 13.87 13.51
N THR A 314 -5.46 14.12 12.73
CA THR A 314 -5.91 13.18 11.67
C THR A 314 -5.00 13.27 10.46
N TYR A 315 -4.43 12.15 9.99
CA TYR A 315 -3.54 12.11 8.83
C TYR A 315 -4.05 11.17 7.73
N SER A 316 -4.10 11.67 6.49
CA SER A 316 -4.30 10.87 5.28
C SER A 316 -2.94 10.55 4.69
N LEU A 317 -2.67 9.27 4.42
CA LEU A 317 -1.42 8.83 3.81
C LEU A 317 -1.63 8.55 2.32
N GLY A 318 -0.74 9.11 1.49
CA GLY A 318 -0.63 8.82 0.07
C GLY A 318 0.78 8.36 -0.28
N VAL A 319 0.96 7.87 -1.51
CA VAL A 319 2.28 7.48 -2.01
C VAL A 319 2.53 8.15 -3.35
N GLN A 320 3.77 8.58 -3.55
CA GLN A 320 4.23 9.24 -4.77
C GLN A 320 5.39 8.48 -5.38
N ALA A 321 5.11 7.73 -6.45
CA ALA A 321 6.17 7.22 -7.29
C ALA A 321 6.60 8.29 -8.31
N SER A 322 7.91 8.53 -8.42
CA SER A 322 8.46 9.20 -9.59
C SER A 322 9.04 8.13 -10.50
N GLY A 323 8.47 7.96 -11.70
CA GLY A 323 9.05 7.04 -12.69
C GLY A 323 10.38 7.57 -13.23
N SER A 324 11.16 6.72 -13.90
CA SER A 324 12.45 7.09 -14.53
C SER A 324 12.36 8.22 -15.57
N MET A 325 11.16 8.58 -16.02
CA MET A 325 10.86 9.70 -16.92
C MET A 325 10.35 10.97 -16.20
N GLY A 326 10.39 11.02 -14.87
CA GLY A 326 10.01 12.21 -14.08
C GLY A 326 8.50 12.43 -13.90
N ASN A 327 7.66 11.53 -14.42
CA ASN A 327 6.23 11.55 -14.14
C ASN A 327 5.96 11.22 -12.67
N VAL A 328 5.29 12.14 -11.99
CA VAL A 328 4.82 12.04 -10.61
C VAL A 328 3.46 11.34 -10.60
N ILE A 329 3.42 10.12 -10.04
CA ILE A 329 2.20 9.38 -9.76
C ILE A 329 1.91 9.54 -8.26
N THR A 330 1.23 10.63 -7.87
CA THR A 330 0.64 10.76 -6.54
C THR A 330 -0.69 10.03 -6.53
N MET A 331 -0.84 9.04 -5.65
CA MET A 331 -2.12 8.40 -5.37
C MET A 331 -2.36 8.32 -3.87
N ALA A 332 -3.46 8.93 -3.44
CA ALA A 332 -4.10 8.61 -2.17
C ALA A 332 -5.14 7.52 -2.43
N ASP A 333 -5.17 6.47 -1.62
CA ASP A 333 -6.31 5.57 -1.61
C ASP A 333 -7.42 6.21 -0.76
N PRO A 334 -8.59 6.57 -1.34
CA PRO A 334 -9.68 7.21 -0.59
C PRO A 334 -10.26 6.31 0.52
N ARG A 335 -9.90 5.01 0.57
CA ARG A 335 -10.29 4.06 1.64
C ARG A 335 -9.40 4.16 2.89
N LEU A 336 -8.24 4.82 2.81
CA LEU A 336 -7.18 4.78 3.82
C LEU A 336 -6.94 6.16 4.46
N THR A 337 -7.93 6.60 5.24
CA THR A 337 -7.78 7.74 6.15
C THR A 337 -7.44 7.22 7.55
N TYR A 338 -6.50 7.84 8.25
CA TYR A 338 -6.08 7.43 9.60
C TYR A 338 -6.18 8.59 10.60
N THR A 339 -6.36 8.28 11.88
CA THR A 339 -6.62 9.30 12.91
C THR A 339 -5.53 9.23 13.98
N ILE A 340 -4.38 9.87 13.78
CA ILE A 340 -3.24 9.80 14.74
C ILE A 340 -3.50 10.72 15.95
N THR A 341 -4.45 10.31 16.79
CA THR A 341 -4.73 10.94 18.07
C THR A 341 -3.94 10.25 19.18
N ASP A 342 -2.75 10.78 19.52
CA ASP A 342 -2.49 11.20 20.90
C ASP A 342 -1.38 12.26 20.98
N ASP A 343 -1.23 12.86 22.16
CA ASP A 343 -0.28 13.92 22.49
C ASP A 343 1.14 13.37 22.74
N PHE A 344 2.14 13.88 22.02
CA PHE A 344 3.56 13.57 22.20
C PHE A 344 4.16 14.10 23.54
N ASN A 345 3.34 14.25 24.58
CA ASN A 345 3.66 15.00 25.80
C ASN A 345 2.77 14.73 27.05
N ALA A 346 2.03 13.61 27.12
CA ALA A 346 1.06 13.35 28.19
C ALA A 346 1.48 12.24 29.20
N THR A 347 1.37 12.53 30.50
CA THR A 347 1.52 11.54 31.58
C THR A 347 0.24 10.74 31.82
N LEU A 348 0.32 9.41 31.83
CA LEU A 348 -0.83 8.51 31.96
C LEU A 348 -1.61 8.64 33.30
N PRO A 349 -2.96 8.55 33.28
CA PRO A 349 -3.81 8.59 34.48
C PRO A 349 -4.06 7.21 35.11
N THR A 350 -4.28 7.17 36.43
CA THR A 350 -4.48 5.93 37.22
C THR A 350 -5.92 5.40 37.20
N ILE A 351 -6.10 4.10 36.91
CA ILE A 351 -7.30 3.30 37.26
C ILE A 351 -6.82 1.95 37.84
N ALA A 352 -7.61 1.29 38.69
CA ALA A 352 -7.18 0.17 39.53
C ALA A 352 -8.15 -1.03 39.56
N ALA A 353 -7.69 -2.14 40.18
CA ALA A 353 -8.38 -3.40 40.48
C ALA A 353 -8.50 -4.42 39.31
N THR A 354 -8.43 -5.76 39.48
CA THR A 354 -8.27 -6.58 40.71
C THR A 354 -7.71 -7.99 40.44
N HIS A 355 -6.69 -8.40 41.21
CA HIS A 355 -6.42 -9.75 41.77
C HIS A 355 -6.83 -11.05 41.01
N VAL A 356 -5.84 -11.83 40.56
CA VAL A 356 -5.77 -13.31 40.69
C VAL A 356 -4.32 -13.69 41.04
N ASP A 357 -4.15 -14.76 41.82
CA ASP A 357 -2.94 -15.18 42.56
C ASP A 357 -3.10 -16.69 42.89
N THR A 358 -2.12 -17.60 42.89
CA THR A 358 -0.63 -17.56 42.74
C THR A 358 -0.22 -18.20 41.36
N SER A 359 0.99 -18.66 40.99
CA SER A 359 2.29 -18.93 41.68
C SER A 359 3.49 -19.04 40.71
N ALA A 360 4.71 -18.98 41.27
CA ALA A 360 5.96 -19.62 40.79
C ALA A 360 6.52 -19.30 39.39
N VAL A 361 6.61 -18.01 39.06
CA VAL A 361 7.80 -17.46 38.38
C VAL A 361 8.60 -16.68 39.44
N VAL A 362 9.93 -16.67 39.36
CA VAL A 362 10.76 -15.82 40.23
C VAL A 362 10.87 -14.46 39.57
N ASP A 363 10.35 -13.41 40.22
CA ASP A 363 10.43 -12.00 39.78
C ASP A 363 11.84 -11.62 39.30
N ASN A 364 12.03 -11.55 37.98
CA ASN A 364 13.27 -11.07 37.36
C ASN A 364 13.33 -9.52 37.41
N ALA A 365 12.24 -8.88 37.85
CA ALA A 365 12.16 -7.53 38.44
C ALA A 365 13.23 -7.23 39.52
N ALA A 366 13.90 -8.26 40.05
CA ALA A 366 15.17 -8.16 40.77
C ALA A 366 16.22 -7.27 40.05
N LEU A 367 16.27 -7.28 38.71
CA LEU A 367 17.23 -6.50 37.89
C LEU A 367 17.26 -4.99 38.20
N LEU A 368 16.16 -4.42 38.68
CA LEU A 368 15.98 -2.97 38.85
C LEU A 368 16.70 -2.37 40.07
N ALA A 369 17.38 -3.18 40.90
CA ALA A 369 17.89 -2.77 42.21
C ALA A 369 19.22 -1.96 42.20
N THR A 370 19.88 -1.74 41.06
CA THR A 370 21.27 -1.26 40.98
C THR A 370 21.46 0.27 40.88
N HIS A 371 20.55 1.07 41.46
CA HIS A 371 20.70 2.54 41.56
C HIS A 371 20.97 3.01 43.00
N ALA A 372 22.24 3.01 43.40
CA ALA A 372 22.69 3.51 44.70
C ALA A 372 22.63 5.05 44.80
N GLY A 373 21.45 5.61 45.06
CA GLY A 373 21.30 7.04 45.36
C GLY A 373 19.89 7.65 45.22
N VAL A 374 18.91 6.93 44.69
CA VAL A 374 17.54 7.44 44.46
C VAL A 374 16.53 6.63 45.28
N ALA A 375 15.44 7.27 45.71
CA ALA A 375 14.34 6.60 46.40
C ALA A 375 13.68 5.53 45.51
N PRO A 376 13.16 4.42 46.07
CA PRO A 376 12.69 3.29 45.28
C PRO A 376 11.52 3.69 44.36
N VAL A 377 11.76 3.55 43.06
CA VAL A 377 10.69 3.51 42.05
C VAL A 377 9.92 2.20 42.23
N ALA A 378 8.60 2.21 42.02
CA ALA A 378 7.81 0.99 42.05
C ALA A 378 8.31 0.00 40.96
N PRO A 379 8.33 -1.32 41.23
CA PRO A 379 8.81 -2.29 40.24
C PRO A 379 8.02 -2.15 38.94
N GLN A 380 8.74 -2.06 37.82
CA GLN A 380 8.13 -2.22 36.50
C GLN A 380 7.66 -3.69 36.42
N ALA A 381 6.39 -3.90 36.07
CA ALA A 381 5.87 -5.25 35.89
C ALA A 381 6.51 -5.87 34.64
N GLU A 382 7.03 -7.08 34.79
CA GLU A 382 7.77 -7.78 33.76
C GLU A 382 6.83 -8.34 32.70
N GLN A 383 7.08 -8.06 31.42
CA GLN A 383 6.18 -8.50 30.36
C GLN A 383 6.55 -9.92 29.93
N HIS A 384 5.68 -10.88 30.24
CA HIS A 384 5.79 -12.25 29.73
C HIS A 384 5.06 -12.40 28.39
N VAL A 385 5.71 -13.00 27.39
CA VAL A 385 5.15 -13.25 26.05
C VAL A 385 5.37 -14.70 25.65
N VAL A 386 4.29 -15.48 25.58
CA VAL A 386 4.33 -16.91 25.29
C VAL A 386 4.44 -17.19 23.78
N VAL A 387 5.43 -17.99 23.38
CA VAL A 387 5.55 -18.50 22.01
C VAL A 387 5.30 -20.01 21.95
N GLY A 388 4.51 -20.44 20.96
CA GLY A 388 4.25 -21.85 20.63
C GLY A 388 4.91 -22.25 19.31
N GLU A 389 4.65 -23.47 18.82
CA GLU A 389 5.42 -24.10 17.71
C GLU A 389 5.62 -23.20 16.48
N HIS A 390 4.59 -22.47 16.04
CA HIS A 390 4.62 -21.59 14.86
C HIS A 390 4.82 -20.11 15.17
N GLY A 391 5.06 -19.74 16.44
CA GLY A 391 5.17 -18.35 16.87
C GLY A 391 6.49 -17.68 16.47
N THR A 392 6.47 -16.36 16.39
CA THR A 392 7.67 -15.50 16.32
C THR A 392 7.52 -14.39 17.34
N PHE A 393 8.62 -13.98 17.96
CA PHE A 393 8.65 -12.84 18.87
C PHE A 393 9.61 -11.79 18.32
N ASN A 394 9.16 -10.54 18.26
CA ASN A 394 9.97 -9.36 17.96
C ASN A 394 9.72 -8.36 19.11
N GLY A 395 10.79 -7.89 19.75
CA GLY A 395 10.69 -7.35 21.10
C GLY A 395 10.15 -5.94 21.23
N ALA A 396 9.44 -5.72 22.33
CA ALA A 396 9.06 -4.40 22.81
C ALA A 396 10.19 -3.77 23.64
N THR A 397 10.11 -2.45 23.85
CA THR A 397 10.99 -1.68 24.75
C THR A 397 10.73 -2.00 26.21
N GLY A 398 11.80 -2.11 27.01
CA GLY A 398 11.76 -2.54 28.41
C GLY A 398 12.09 -4.02 28.57
N ASN A 399 12.09 -4.52 29.81
CA ASN A 399 12.40 -5.93 30.08
C ASN A 399 11.22 -6.82 29.67
N VAL A 400 11.48 -7.82 28.81
CA VAL A 400 10.47 -8.77 28.33
C VAL A 400 11.02 -10.19 28.42
N THR A 401 10.23 -11.09 29.00
CA THR A 401 10.53 -12.52 29.07
C THR A 401 9.71 -13.28 28.03
N VAL A 402 10.39 -14.08 27.20
CA VAL A 402 9.78 -14.90 26.16
C VAL A 402 9.62 -16.32 26.69
N ASP A 403 8.39 -16.74 26.95
CA ASP A 403 8.08 -18.06 27.48
C ASP A 403 7.99 -19.08 26.34
N LEU A 404 8.99 -19.94 26.21
CA LEU A 404 9.07 -20.96 25.18
C LEU A 404 8.27 -22.21 25.57
N SER A 405 6.96 -22.18 25.29
CA SER A 405 5.96 -23.19 25.72
C SER A 405 6.06 -24.57 25.05
N VAL A 406 7.12 -24.82 24.28
CA VAL A 406 7.30 -25.98 23.40
C VAL A 406 8.74 -26.47 23.42
N ASP A 407 9.01 -27.69 22.92
CA ASP A 407 10.38 -28.21 22.81
C ASP A 407 11.26 -27.27 21.95
N PRO A 408 12.39 -26.74 22.46
CA PRO A 408 13.22 -25.81 21.71
C PRO A 408 13.76 -26.40 20.42
N ALA A 409 14.12 -27.70 20.44
CA ALA A 409 14.62 -28.40 19.27
C ALA A 409 13.51 -28.66 18.23
N ALA A 410 12.22 -28.64 18.57
CA ALA A 410 11.11 -28.67 17.63
C ALA A 410 10.81 -27.27 17.08
N TYR A 411 10.79 -26.26 17.96
CA TYR A 411 10.56 -24.86 17.61
C TYR A 411 11.57 -24.33 16.59
N PHE A 412 12.87 -24.37 16.91
CA PHE A 412 13.90 -23.78 16.06
C PHE A 412 14.19 -24.56 14.75
N LYS A 413 13.64 -25.77 14.59
CA LYS A 413 13.63 -26.47 13.28
C LYS A 413 12.71 -25.80 12.26
N GLN A 414 11.78 -24.95 12.69
CA GLN A 414 10.88 -24.28 11.76
C GLN A 414 11.58 -23.13 11.03
N ALA A 415 11.32 -23.02 9.72
CA ALA A 415 11.89 -21.96 8.89
C ALA A 415 11.51 -20.55 9.40
N SER A 416 10.27 -20.38 9.88
CA SER A 416 9.72 -19.13 10.41
C SER A 416 10.15 -18.78 11.83
N ALA A 417 10.47 -19.74 12.70
CA ALA A 417 10.77 -19.49 14.11
C ALA A 417 11.89 -18.46 14.27
N HIS A 418 11.65 -17.42 15.08
CA HIS A 418 12.61 -16.37 15.38
C HIS A 418 12.18 -15.68 16.70
N ILE A 419 13.15 -15.41 17.57
CA ILE A 419 12.98 -14.70 18.83
C ILE A 419 13.98 -13.54 18.86
N GLN A 420 13.46 -12.32 18.68
CA GLN A 420 14.20 -11.07 18.69
C GLN A 420 13.77 -10.23 19.89
N GLY A 421 14.68 -9.77 20.74
CA GLY A 421 14.40 -8.75 21.76
C GLY A 421 14.31 -7.33 21.20
N GLY A 422 14.06 -6.36 22.07
CA GLY A 422 13.83 -4.97 21.72
C GLY A 422 15.09 -4.11 21.83
N GLU A 423 15.09 -2.93 21.19
CA GLU A 423 16.24 -2.01 21.15
C GLU A 423 16.61 -1.35 22.50
N SER A 424 15.95 -1.73 23.60
CA SER A 424 16.26 -1.27 24.97
C SER A 424 15.57 -2.13 26.02
N GLY A 425 16.28 -2.52 27.07
CA GLY A 425 15.80 -3.39 28.13
C GLY A 425 16.83 -4.47 28.47
N VAL A 426 16.38 -5.53 29.15
CA VAL A 426 17.05 -6.83 29.15
C VAL A 426 16.00 -7.86 28.78
N HIS A 427 16.26 -8.63 27.72
CA HIS A 427 15.30 -9.57 27.17
C HIS A 427 15.72 -11.01 27.52
N ALA A 428 14.77 -11.76 28.08
CA ALA A 428 15.00 -13.11 28.59
C ALA A 428 14.29 -14.15 27.72
N LEU A 429 14.93 -15.30 27.48
CA LEU A 429 14.28 -16.49 26.91
C LEU A 429 14.12 -17.56 27.99
N HIS A 430 12.89 -17.86 28.37
CA HIS A 430 12.54 -18.74 29.48
C HIS A 430 12.01 -20.11 28.98
N LEU A 431 12.59 -21.19 29.51
CA LEU A 431 12.21 -22.57 29.22
C LEU A 431 11.13 -23.06 30.21
N THR A 432 9.88 -23.17 29.75
CA THR A 432 8.75 -23.51 30.63
C THR A 432 8.50 -25.02 30.77
N GLY A 433 9.33 -25.88 30.16
CA GLY A 433 9.23 -27.34 30.24
C GLY A 433 10.24 -27.97 31.20
N ASP A 434 10.22 -29.29 31.29
CA ASP A 434 11.15 -30.12 32.09
C ASP A 434 12.01 -30.98 31.15
N HIS A 435 13.31 -31.12 31.47
CA HIS A 435 14.33 -31.80 30.65
C HIS A 435 14.47 -31.29 29.20
N GLN A 436 14.14 -30.02 28.93
CA GLN A 436 14.32 -29.36 27.64
C GLN A 436 15.80 -29.06 27.35
N VAL A 437 16.17 -29.07 26.06
CA VAL A 437 17.53 -28.74 25.60
C VAL A 437 17.49 -27.59 24.59
N LEU A 438 17.99 -26.43 24.99
CA LEU A 438 18.22 -25.27 24.12
C LEU A 438 19.67 -25.31 23.61
N ASP A 439 19.87 -25.87 22.43
CA ASP A 439 21.20 -26.03 21.82
C ASP A 439 21.45 -24.93 20.77
N LEU A 440 21.95 -23.77 21.23
CA LEU A 440 22.23 -22.62 20.36
C LEU A 440 23.30 -22.94 19.30
N THR A 441 24.27 -23.78 19.67
CA THR A 441 25.36 -24.23 18.78
C THR A 441 24.84 -24.99 17.56
N SER A 442 23.66 -25.60 17.68
CA SER A 442 23.01 -26.38 16.62
C SER A 442 22.17 -25.55 15.64
N LEU A 443 22.00 -24.24 15.88
CA LEU A 443 21.11 -23.36 15.09
C LEU A 443 21.75 -22.97 13.73
N THR A 444 21.88 -23.95 12.84
CA THR A 444 22.57 -23.79 11.54
C THR A 444 21.71 -23.05 10.51
N GLY A 445 21.83 -21.72 10.50
CA GLY A 445 21.19 -20.83 9.52
C GLY A 445 22.00 -19.54 9.30
N THR A 446 23.33 -19.65 9.17
CA THR A 446 24.29 -18.53 9.29
C THR A 446 24.17 -17.79 10.64
N THR A 447 24.64 -18.46 11.69
CA THR A 447 24.66 -18.07 13.13
C THR A 447 23.32 -18.14 13.87
N ALA A 448 23.39 -18.29 15.20
CA ALA A 448 22.24 -18.24 16.10
C ALA A 448 21.45 -16.92 15.96
N ALA A 449 22.09 -15.81 15.57
CA ALA A 449 21.44 -14.52 15.30
C ALA A 449 20.31 -14.58 14.25
N ALA A 450 20.29 -15.59 13.38
CA ALA A 450 19.17 -15.84 12.44
C ALA A 450 17.91 -16.42 13.12
N LYS A 451 17.98 -16.81 14.41
CA LYS A 451 16.93 -17.51 15.16
C LYS A 451 16.68 -16.96 16.56
N VAL A 452 17.72 -16.46 17.22
CA VAL A 452 17.66 -15.77 18.52
C VAL A 452 18.57 -14.54 18.42
N SER A 453 18.07 -13.33 18.68
CA SER A 453 18.86 -12.09 18.62
C SER A 453 18.38 -11.08 19.65
N GLY A 454 19.27 -10.31 20.28
CA GLY A 454 18.89 -9.43 21.40
C GLY A 454 18.17 -10.22 22.51
N ILE A 455 18.86 -11.21 23.09
CA ILE A 455 18.37 -12.02 24.20
C ILE A 455 19.55 -12.21 25.14
N GLU A 456 19.71 -11.26 26.06
CA GLU A 456 20.89 -11.13 26.91
C GLU A 456 20.80 -12.02 28.15
N ALA A 457 19.61 -12.57 28.42
CA ALA A 457 19.35 -13.53 29.48
C ALA A 457 18.67 -14.82 28.96
N VAL A 458 19.02 -15.97 29.54
CA VAL A 458 18.29 -17.23 29.38
C VAL A 458 17.86 -17.74 30.75
N ASP A 459 16.59 -18.10 30.91
CA ASP A 459 16.07 -18.72 32.12
C ASP A 459 15.76 -20.20 31.89
N LEU A 460 16.44 -21.05 32.66
CA LEU A 460 16.28 -22.50 32.60
C LEU A 460 15.06 -23.01 33.40
N GLY A 461 14.31 -22.15 34.09
CA GLY A 461 13.00 -22.48 34.69
C GLY A 461 13.05 -23.42 35.91
N GLY A 462 14.22 -23.97 36.27
CA GLY A 462 14.38 -24.82 37.45
C GLY A 462 14.04 -26.30 37.25
N ALA A 463 14.02 -26.80 36.01
CA ALA A 463 13.38 -28.07 35.64
C ALA A 463 14.31 -29.03 34.86
N HIS A 464 15.56 -29.19 35.31
CA HIS A 464 16.57 -30.06 34.70
C HIS A 464 16.91 -29.69 33.25
N ASN A 465 16.75 -28.42 32.90
CA ASN A 465 16.91 -27.93 31.54
C ASN A 465 18.39 -27.70 31.21
N MET A 466 18.73 -27.77 29.92
CA MET A 466 20.10 -27.64 29.42
C MET A 466 20.20 -26.53 28.38
N LEU A 467 21.02 -25.51 28.65
CA LEU A 467 21.50 -24.59 27.63
C LEU A 467 22.84 -25.09 27.10
N LYS A 468 23.00 -25.14 25.77
CA LYS A 468 24.32 -25.27 25.14
C LYS A 468 24.62 -24.05 24.29
N LEU A 469 25.81 -23.51 24.46
CA LEU A 469 26.26 -22.32 23.75
C LEU A 469 27.77 -22.33 23.52
N SER A 470 28.21 -21.44 22.63
CA SER A 470 29.62 -21.21 22.31
C SER A 470 30.01 -19.76 22.55
N LEU A 471 31.32 -19.47 22.47
CA LEU A 471 31.83 -18.09 22.44
C LEU A 471 31.20 -17.24 21.33
N VAL A 472 30.82 -17.85 20.19
CA VAL A 472 30.12 -17.16 19.09
C VAL A 472 28.73 -16.72 19.54
N ASP A 473 28.01 -17.58 20.26
CA ASP A 473 26.63 -17.31 20.68
C ASP A 473 26.60 -16.23 21.77
N VAL A 474 27.52 -16.27 22.74
CA VAL A 474 27.69 -15.19 23.73
C VAL A 474 28.00 -13.87 23.00
N LEU A 475 28.96 -13.83 22.07
CA LEU A 475 29.31 -12.60 21.36
C LEU A 475 28.21 -12.06 20.42
N ASN A 476 27.21 -12.88 20.05
CA ASN A 476 26.06 -12.46 19.24
C ASN A 476 24.85 -11.99 20.09
N LEU A 477 24.80 -12.35 21.38
CA LEU A 477 23.65 -12.14 22.27
C LEU A 477 23.94 -11.25 23.48
N ALA A 478 25.21 -11.04 23.81
CA ALA A 478 25.65 -10.26 24.97
C ALA A 478 25.78 -8.76 24.66
N GLU A 479 25.18 -7.90 25.49
CA GLU A 479 25.46 -6.46 25.47
C GLU A 479 26.65 -6.08 26.37
N THR A 480 27.30 -4.96 26.04
CA THR A 480 28.41 -4.44 26.86
C THR A 480 27.90 -3.82 28.16
N ASP A 481 28.58 -4.10 29.27
CA ASP A 481 28.34 -3.46 30.56
C ASP A 481 26.95 -3.74 31.18
N LEU A 482 26.22 -4.78 30.74
CA LEU A 482 24.79 -4.93 31.07
C LEU A 482 24.51 -5.20 32.56
N PHE A 483 25.29 -6.05 33.21
CA PHE A 483 25.11 -6.50 34.59
C PHE A 483 26.23 -6.04 35.53
N GLN A 484 27.45 -5.93 35.02
CA GLN A 484 28.63 -5.37 35.68
C GLN A 484 29.18 -4.22 34.83
N LYS A 485 29.75 -3.17 35.44
CA LYS A 485 30.38 -2.05 34.70
C LYS A 485 31.90 -2.25 34.64
N ASP A 486 32.36 -3.09 33.71
CA ASP A 486 33.75 -3.53 33.57
C ASP A 486 34.31 -3.49 32.13
N GLY A 487 33.49 -3.16 31.14
CA GLY A 487 33.86 -3.00 29.73
C GLY A 487 33.78 -4.27 28.88
N LYS A 488 33.19 -5.37 29.37
CA LYS A 488 32.97 -6.61 28.62
C LYS A 488 31.53 -6.74 28.13
N ALA A 489 31.33 -7.52 27.07
CA ALA A 489 30.03 -8.06 26.68
C ALA A 489 29.59 -9.14 27.68
N GLN A 490 28.39 -9.07 28.21
CA GLN A 490 27.89 -9.94 29.28
C GLN A 490 26.55 -10.57 28.91
N MET A 491 26.44 -11.89 29.07
CA MET A 491 25.19 -12.65 28.98
C MET A 491 24.90 -13.33 30.33
N LEU A 492 23.63 -13.52 30.68
CA LEU A 492 23.22 -14.05 31.98
C LEU A 492 22.37 -15.33 31.84
N VAL A 493 22.52 -16.26 32.78
CA VAL A 493 21.76 -17.51 32.83
C VAL A 493 21.14 -17.70 34.21
N ASN A 494 19.81 -17.62 34.26
CA ASN A 494 18.99 -17.99 35.40
C ASN A 494 18.73 -19.51 35.42
N GLY A 495 18.52 -20.07 36.61
CA GLY A 495 18.22 -21.49 36.81
C GLY A 495 18.51 -21.96 38.23
N SER A 496 18.40 -23.26 38.48
CA SER A 496 18.52 -23.84 39.82
C SER A 496 19.27 -25.19 39.84
N ASN A 497 19.25 -25.86 41.00
CA ASN A 497 19.87 -27.17 41.20
C ASN A 497 19.17 -28.25 40.36
N GLY A 498 19.83 -28.67 39.29
CA GLY A 498 19.33 -29.69 38.35
C GLY A 498 19.55 -29.25 36.90
N ASP A 499 19.49 -27.94 36.66
CA ASP A 499 19.75 -27.34 35.35
C ASP A 499 21.26 -27.36 35.02
N SER A 500 21.58 -27.21 33.73
CA SER A 500 22.95 -27.29 33.23
C SER A 500 23.26 -26.35 32.07
N VAL A 501 24.53 -25.91 32.02
CA VAL A 501 25.12 -25.12 30.93
C VAL A 501 26.29 -25.90 30.34
N ASP A 502 26.24 -26.15 29.04
CA ASP A 502 27.33 -26.73 28.23
C ASP A 502 27.99 -25.60 27.43
N LEU A 503 29.13 -25.10 27.92
CA LEU A 503 29.83 -23.93 27.37
C LEU A 503 31.06 -24.35 26.57
N SER A 504 30.99 -24.12 25.26
CA SER A 504 31.97 -24.56 24.27
C SER A 504 32.91 -23.44 23.80
N ASN A 505 34.18 -23.81 23.58
CA ASN A 505 35.24 -22.92 23.13
C ASN A 505 35.48 -23.03 21.61
N ALA A 506 34.57 -22.48 20.81
CA ALA A 506 34.73 -22.42 19.36
C ALA A 506 35.76 -21.33 18.99
N HIS A 507 36.84 -21.69 18.27
CA HIS A 507 37.79 -20.72 17.72
C HIS A 507 37.10 -19.79 16.70
N ILE A 508 37.30 -18.48 16.84
CA ILE A 508 36.71 -17.44 15.99
C ILE A 508 37.82 -16.67 15.27
N ALA A 509 37.76 -16.62 13.95
CA ALA A 509 38.74 -15.91 13.13
C ALA A 509 38.74 -14.40 13.46
N GLY A 510 39.85 -13.91 14.04
CA GLY A 510 40.02 -12.51 14.46
C GLY A 510 39.89 -12.28 15.97
N VAL A 511 39.41 -13.26 16.73
CA VAL A 511 39.50 -13.29 18.20
C VAL A 511 40.83 -13.97 18.58
N ALA A 512 41.38 -13.66 19.76
CA ALA A 512 42.59 -14.33 20.24
C ALA A 512 42.26 -15.74 20.76
N ASP A 513 43.15 -16.70 20.52
CA ASP A 513 43.02 -18.03 21.11
C ASP A 513 43.01 -17.92 22.65
N GLY A 514 41.96 -18.48 23.25
CA GLY A 514 41.69 -18.36 24.68
C GLY A 514 40.92 -19.59 25.19
N HIS A 515 40.44 -19.46 26.42
CA HIS A 515 39.59 -20.44 27.09
C HIS A 515 38.77 -19.74 28.18
N TRP A 516 37.62 -20.32 28.49
CA TRP A 516 36.76 -19.90 29.60
C TRP A 516 37.36 -20.26 30.97
N MET A 517 37.31 -19.34 31.91
CA MET A 517 37.69 -19.53 33.31
C MET A 517 36.68 -18.89 34.24
N GLN A 518 36.44 -19.46 35.42
CA GLN A 518 35.66 -18.79 36.45
C GLN A 518 36.48 -17.64 37.05
N GLY A 519 36.15 -16.40 36.69
CA GLY A 519 36.85 -15.18 37.12
C GLY A 519 36.42 -14.68 38.51
N GLY A 520 35.18 -14.96 38.92
CA GLY A 520 34.66 -14.51 40.21
C GLY A 520 33.17 -14.78 40.42
N THR A 521 32.51 -13.88 41.15
CA THR A 521 31.06 -13.92 41.42
C THR A 521 30.45 -12.53 41.37
N ALA A 522 29.29 -12.41 40.70
CA ALA A 522 28.51 -11.18 40.60
C ALA A 522 27.25 -11.24 41.48
N GLN A 523 26.67 -10.08 41.78
CA GLN A 523 25.34 -9.94 42.39
C GLN A 523 24.44 -9.16 41.43
N VAL A 524 23.46 -9.83 40.83
CA VAL A 524 22.47 -9.19 39.94
C VAL A 524 21.11 -9.35 40.60
N GLY A 525 20.48 -8.22 40.95
CA GLY A 525 19.21 -8.20 41.69
C GLY A 525 19.21 -8.85 43.08
N GLY A 526 20.39 -9.10 43.66
CA GLY A 526 20.53 -9.85 44.92
C GLY A 526 20.58 -11.38 44.75
N VAL A 527 20.50 -11.87 43.51
CA VAL A 527 20.87 -13.26 43.16
C VAL A 527 22.36 -13.30 42.87
N THR A 528 23.02 -14.38 43.31
CA THR A 528 24.47 -14.57 43.15
C THR A 528 24.78 -15.45 41.94
N TYR A 529 25.68 -14.97 41.08
CA TYR A 529 26.12 -15.63 39.85
C TYR A 529 27.60 -15.94 39.92
N ASN A 530 28.00 -17.08 39.37
CA ASN A 530 29.39 -17.37 39.04
C ASN A 530 29.72 -16.69 37.70
N VAL A 531 30.80 -15.92 37.65
CA VAL A 531 31.23 -15.21 36.44
C VAL A 531 32.28 -16.06 35.71
N TYR A 532 32.00 -16.41 34.47
CA TYR A 532 32.94 -17.09 33.57
C TYR A 532 33.43 -16.10 32.52
N GLU A 533 34.72 -15.82 32.48
CA GLU A 533 35.38 -14.87 31.58
C GLU A 533 36.17 -15.63 30.50
N HIS A 534 36.12 -15.18 29.24
CA HIS A 534 36.91 -15.76 28.17
C HIS A 534 38.26 -15.07 28.01
N SER A 535 39.37 -15.76 28.30
CA SER A 535 40.71 -15.17 28.32
C SER A 535 41.24 -14.60 26.98
N GLY A 536 40.57 -14.86 25.86
CA GLY A 536 40.89 -14.31 24.54
C GLY A 536 39.89 -13.30 23.96
N ALA A 537 38.82 -12.96 24.70
CA ALA A 537 37.75 -12.08 24.23
C ALA A 537 37.18 -11.20 25.36
N HIS A 538 36.63 -10.04 25.02
CA HIS A 538 35.94 -9.17 25.99
C HIS A 538 34.52 -9.67 26.28
N ALA A 539 34.38 -10.90 26.80
CA ALA A 539 33.11 -11.59 26.99
C ALA A 539 33.01 -12.32 28.34
N GLU A 540 31.83 -12.26 28.97
CA GLU A 540 31.47 -13.00 30.17
C GLU A 540 30.13 -13.74 30.05
N LEU A 541 30.02 -14.86 30.75
CA LEU A 541 28.76 -15.53 31.06
C LEU A 541 28.53 -15.55 32.58
N LEU A 542 27.43 -14.97 33.04
CA LEU A 542 27.02 -14.92 34.44
C LEU A 542 26.01 -16.04 34.70
N VAL A 543 26.41 -17.12 35.36
CA VAL A 543 25.56 -18.31 35.58
C VAL A 543 25.13 -18.40 37.05
N GLN A 544 23.82 -18.49 37.30
CA GLN A 544 23.24 -18.50 38.65
C GLN A 544 23.76 -19.66 39.50
N GLN A 545 24.07 -19.40 40.78
CA GLN A 545 24.59 -20.43 41.68
C GLN A 545 23.56 -21.53 41.97
N GLY A 546 23.84 -22.73 41.47
CA GLY A 546 23.02 -23.94 41.57
C GLY A 546 23.01 -24.71 40.25
N VAL A 547 22.96 -23.98 39.14
CA VAL A 547 23.12 -24.50 37.78
C VAL A 547 24.51 -25.15 37.64
N GLN A 548 24.56 -26.34 37.05
CA GLN A 548 25.82 -27.03 36.77
C GLN A 548 26.45 -26.48 35.49
N ILE A 549 27.78 -26.43 35.40
CA ILE A 549 28.47 -26.01 34.17
C ILE A 549 29.50 -27.05 33.72
N ALA A 550 29.50 -27.33 32.42
CA ALA A 550 30.58 -28.00 31.72
C ALA A 550 31.34 -26.94 30.91
N LEU A 551 32.67 -26.88 31.09
CA LEU A 551 33.56 -26.06 30.28
C LEU A 551 34.35 -26.96 29.34
N HIS A 552 34.22 -26.72 28.04
CA HIS A 552 35.01 -27.39 27.01
C HIS A 552 36.12 -26.45 26.51
N GLY A 553 37.34 -26.98 26.38
CA GLY A 553 38.54 -26.22 25.97
C GLY A 553 38.80 -26.27 24.48
#